data_AF-A0A7Y3JGW3-F1
#
_entry.id   AF-A0A7Y3JGW3-F1
#
_cell.length_a   1.000
_cell.length_b   1.000
_cell.length_c   1.000
_cell.angle_alpha   90.00
_cell.angle_beta   90.00
_cell.angle_gamma   90.00
#
_symmetry.space_group_name_H-M   'P 1'
#
loop_
_entity.id
_entity.type
_entity.pdbx_description
1 polymer ?
#
loop_
_entity_poly.entity_id
_entity_poly.type
_entity_poly.pdbx_seq_one_letter_code
_entity_poly.pdbx_strand_id
1 'polypeptide(L)'
;MSQKNFFADYFDRFNSLIKRVVNVRVIAGFESWSVLIGQWILVAVLVLGAISSVKASGGDAGSIFLALGIMILGFILIFVSAKFLEGLRGLVDAAPTGFSSRVIPDVLGLALSVAAVVSAILMLVKLIQGELAPFISMLVAAILFYVLASAVYDDEATNIQVGNQYSPGEELISIPLLAVKAILVALPVSFGILSLGTLIFQIYALASPDGGMLLSYMSVLPGMSWLISMGSMALIPILLPLYSYVVFLIISFLAGIFQGLLSLKRKS
;
A
#
# COMPACT_ATOMS: atom_id res chain seq x y z
N MET A 1 -35.87 -11.80 27.56
CA MET A 1 -34.64 -11.55 26.77
C MET A 1 -34.47 -10.05 26.63
N SER A 2 -33.42 -9.48 27.22
CA SER A 2 -33.18 -8.03 27.22
C SER A 2 -32.76 -7.56 25.83
N GLN A 3 -33.33 -6.46 25.32
CA GLN A 3 -32.98 -5.83 24.04
C GLN A 3 -31.46 -5.62 23.86
N LYS A 4 -30.69 -5.47 24.95
CA LYS A 4 -29.22 -5.34 24.91
C LYS A 4 -28.53 -6.56 24.30
N ASN A 5 -29.05 -7.76 24.50
CA ASN A 5 -28.43 -8.98 23.99
C ASN A 5 -28.73 -9.21 22.51
N PHE A 6 -29.84 -8.65 21.99
CA PHE A 6 -30.22 -8.82 20.59
C PHE A 6 -29.30 -8.04 19.63
N PHE A 7 -28.99 -6.78 19.96
CA PHE A 7 -28.10 -5.96 19.13
C PHE A 7 -26.66 -6.46 19.16
N ALA A 8 -26.18 -6.93 20.31
CA ALA A 8 -24.85 -7.53 20.44
C ALA A 8 -24.72 -8.79 19.57
N ASP A 9 -25.68 -9.73 19.68
CA ASP A 9 -25.70 -10.95 18.87
C ASP A 9 -25.76 -10.64 17.36
N TYR A 10 -26.56 -9.64 16.96
CA TYR A 10 -26.67 -9.26 15.55
C TYR A 10 -25.38 -8.65 15.02
N PHE A 11 -24.74 -7.78 15.81
CA PHE A 11 -23.47 -7.16 15.47
C PHE A 11 -22.36 -8.20 15.37
N ASP A 12 -22.30 -9.18 16.29
CA ASP A 12 -21.33 -10.26 16.26
C ASP A 12 -21.51 -11.15 15.03
N ARG A 13 -22.76 -11.49 14.68
CA ARG A 13 -23.07 -12.22 13.44
C ARG A 13 -22.65 -11.43 12.21
N PHE A 14 -22.97 -10.15 12.16
CA PHE A 14 -22.60 -9.27 11.04
C PHE A 14 -21.08 -9.14 10.89
N ASN A 15 -20.37 -8.88 11.99
CA ASN A 15 -18.91 -8.82 12.01
C ASN A 15 -18.29 -10.16 11.60
N SER A 16 -18.86 -11.29 12.03
CA SER A 16 -18.40 -12.62 11.61
C SER A 16 -18.58 -12.87 10.10
N LEU A 17 -19.65 -12.33 9.50
CA LEU A 17 -19.86 -12.39 8.04
C LEU A 17 -18.83 -11.53 7.31
N ILE A 18 -18.58 -10.31 7.79
CA ILE A 18 -17.53 -9.44 7.25
C ILE A 18 -16.18 -10.14 7.33
N LYS A 19 -15.79 -10.68 8.50
CA LYS A 19 -14.54 -11.45 8.67
C LYS A 19 -14.43 -12.64 7.72
N ARG A 20 -15.54 -13.29 7.33
CA ARG A 20 -15.51 -14.37 6.33
C ARG A 20 -15.26 -13.85 4.91
N VAL A 21 -15.85 -12.70 4.56
CA VAL A 21 -15.67 -12.06 3.24
C VAL A 21 -14.28 -11.43 3.13
N VAL A 22 -13.79 -10.87 4.23
CA VAL A 22 -12.46 -10.29 4.38
C VAL A 22 -11.49 -11.43 4.69
N ASN A 23 -11.09 -12.16 3.64
CA ASN A 23 -10.34 -13.40 3.79
C ASN A 23 -8.84 -13.14 3.75
N VAL A 24 -8.11 -13.64 4.76
CA VAL A 24 -6.64 -13.66 4.86
C VAL A 24 -5.95 -14.18 3.61
N ARG A 25 -6.57 -15.15 2.92
CA ARG A 25 -6.05 -15.69 1.65
C ARG A 25 -5.88 -14.62 0.58
N VAL A 26 -6.64 -13.54 0.65
CA VAL A 26 -6.53 -12.40 -0.26
C VAL A 26 -5.22 -11.63 0.01
N ILE A 27 -4.84 -11.43 1.26
CA ILE A 27 -3.53 -10.81 1.61
C ILE A 27 -2.38 -11.67 1.10
N ALA A 28 -2.37 -12.97 1.41
CA ALA A 28 -1.32 -13.88 0.95
C ALA A 28 -1.24 -13.95 -0.59
N GLY A 29 -2.40 -13.93 -1.26
CA GLY A 29 -2.51 -13.84 -2.72
C GLY A 29 -1.89 -12.55 -3.25
N PHE A 30 -2.26 -11.39 -2.68
CA PHE A 30 -1.70 -10.10 -3.08
C PHE A 30 -0.22 -9.96 -2.74
N GLU A 31 0.25 -10.54 -1.63
CA GLU A 31 1.65 -10.52 -1.26
C GLU A 31 2.47 -11.32 -2.28
N SER A 32 2.04 -12.55 -2.60
CA SER A 32 2.69 -13.37 -3.64
C SER A 32 2.67 -12.69 -5.01
N TRP A 33 1.56 -12.02 -5.35
CA TRP A 33 1.41 -11.23 -6.57
C TRP A 33 2.35 -10.02 -6.59
N SER A 34 2.46 -9.28 -5.48
CA SER A 34 3.31 -8.09 -5.39
C SER A 34 4.80 -8.43 -5.48
N VAL A 35 5.21 -9.56 -4.89
CA VAL A 35 6.60 -10.04 -4.95
C VAL A 35 6.93 -10.50 -6.36
N LEU A 36 6.13 -11.40 -6.95
CA LEU A 36 6.44 -11.98 -8.25
C LEU A 36 6.09 -11.03 -9.39
N ILE A 37 4.83 -10.65 -9.50
CA ILE A 37 4.32 -9.89 -10.64
C ILE A 37 4.73 -8.42 -10.54
N GLY A 38 4.75 -7.84 -9.33
CA GLY A 38 5.20 -6.46 -9.13
C GLY A 38 6.65 -6.21 -9.56
N GLN A 39 7.57 -7.14 -9.27
CA GLN A 39 8.97 -7.04 -9.71
C GLN A 39 9.10 -7.14 -11.23
N TRP A 40 8.40 -8.07 -11.88
CA TRP A 40 8.39 -8.18 -13.34
C TRP A 40 7.75 -6.96 -14.02
N ILE A 41 6.69 -6.41 -13.42
CA ILE A 41 6.08 -5.15 -13.86
C ILE A 41 7.13 -4.02 -13.81
N LEU A 42 7.91 -3.91 -12.73
CA LEU A 42 8.97 -2.91 -12.65
C LEU A 42 10.05 -3.09 -13.71
N VAL A 43 10.46 -4.33 -13.99
CA VAL A 43 11.39 -4.60 -15.11
C VAL A 43 10.80 -4.12 -16.43
N ALA A 44 9.55 -4.45 -16.71
CA ALA A 44 8.86 -4.01 -17.93
C ALA A 44 8.80 -2.47 -18.01
N VAL A 45 8.50 -1.81 -16.90
CA VAL A 45 8.45 -0.35 -16.76
C VAL A 45 9.82 0.31 -16.97
N LEU A 46 10.91 -0.33 -16.53
CA LEU A 46 12.27 0.16 -16.76
C LEU A 46 12.67 0.02 -18.23
N VAL A 47 12.36 -1.12 -18.85
CA VAL A 47 12.65 -1.37 -20.27
C VAL A 47 11.86 -0.43 -21.17
N LEU A 48 10.55 -0.30 -20.95
CA LEU A 48 9.69 0.62 -21.71
C LEU A 48 10.09 2.08 -21.47
N GLY A 49 10.44 2.43 -20.23
CA GLY A 49 11.00 3.73 -19.88
C GLY A 49 12.27 4.04 -20.68
N ALA A 50 13.24 3.13 -20.70
CA ALA A 50 14.47 3.27 -21.47
C ALA A 50 14.21 3.45 -22.97
N ILE A 51 13.32 2.63 -23.55
CA ILE A 51 12.91 2.75 -24.97
C ILE A 51 12.28 4.13 -25.24
N SER A 52 11.40 4.59 -24.34
CA SER A 52 10.73 5.89 -24.48
C SER A 52 11.73 7.05 -24.45
N SER A 53 12.73 7.00 -23.55
CA SER A 53 13.77 8.02 -23.44
C SER A 53 14.67 8.08 -24.67
N VAL A 54 15.06 6.93 -25.24
CA VAL A 54 15.87 6.87 -26.48
C VAL A 54 15.08 7.37 -27.69
N LYS A 55 13.77 7.09 -27.76
CA LYS A 55 12.92 7.63 -28.83
C LYS A 55 12.76 9.15 -28.72
N ALA A 56 12.50 9.66 -27.51
CA ALA A 56 12.26 11.08 -27.28
C ALA A 56 13.49 11.96 -27.56
N SER A 57 14.69 11.43 -27.35
CA SER A 57 15.95 12.14 -27.60
C SER A 57 16.46 12.06 -29.04
N GLY A 58 15.78 11.32 -29.92
CA GLY A 58 16.28 11.06 -31.27
C GLY A 58 17.53 10.19 -31.33
N GLY A 59 17.81 9.41 -30.28
CA GLY A 59 18.94 8.46 -30.25
C GLY A 59 20.31 9.06 -29.96
N ASP A 60 20.38 10.27 -29.38
CA ASP A 60 21.66 10.86 -28.96
C ASP A 60 22.39 9.99 -27.93
N ALA A 61 23.72 9.93 -28.00
CA ALA A 61 24.55 9.09 -27.14
C ALA A 61 24.31 9.38 -25.65
N GLY A 62 24.12 10.65 -25.27
CA GLY A 62 23.83 11.06 -23.90
C GLY A 62 22.53 10.45 -23.34
N SER A 63 21.51 10.31 -24.19
CA SER A 63 20.23 9.68 -23.81
C SER A 63 20.33 8.17 -23.64
N ILE A 64 21.20 7.52 -24.41
CA ILE A 64 21.48 6.08 -24.28
C ILE A 64 22.20 5.81 -22.95
N PHE A 65 23.20 6.64 -22.59
CA PHE A 65 23.87 6.54 -21.30
C PHE A 65 22.92 6.80 -20.13
N LEU A 66 22.02 7.77 -20.24
CA LEU A 66 21.00 8.05 -19.23
C LEU A 66 20.02 6.87 -19.08
N ALA A 67 19.57 6.27 -20.18
CA ALA A 67 18.70 5.09 -20.16
C ALA A 67 19.39 3.86 -19.53
N LEU A 68 20.68 3.65 -19.81
CA LEU A 68 21.47 2.59 -19.18
C LEU A 68 21.65 2.84 -17.67
N GLY A 69 21.93 4.08 -17.26
CA GLY A 69 22.01 4.46 -15.85
C GLY A 69 20.70 4.24 -15.10
N ILE A 70 19.58 4.61 -15.72
CA ILE A 70 18.20 4.37 -15.24
C ILE A 70 17.93 2.87 -15.08
N MET A 71 18.35 2.04 -16.04
CA MET A 71 18.21 0.59 -15.94
C MET A 71 19.04 0.00 -14.78
N ILE A 72 20.29 0.41 -14.62
CA ILE A 72 21.16 -0.05 -13.52
C ILE A 72 20.54 0.34 -12.17
N LEU A 73 20.12 1.60 -12.03
CA LEU A 73 19.45 2.09 -10.82
C LEU A 73 18.16 1.32 -10.55
N GLY A 74 17.37 1.04 -11.58
CA GLY A 74 16.16 0.23 -11.48
C GLY A 74 16.42 -1.20 -10.99
N PHE A 75 17.49 -1.85 -11.46
CA PHE A 75 17.90 -3.17 -10.97
C PHE A 75 18.30 -3.14 -9.49
N ILE A 76 19.05 -2.12 -9.06
CA ILE A 76 19.40 -1.93 -7.64
C ILE A 76 18.12 -1.77 -6.81
N LEU A 77 17.16 -0.98 -7.29
CA LEU A 77 15.90 -0.76 -6.59
C LEU A 77 15.01 -2.00 -6.53
N ILE A 78 14.99 -2.84 -7.58
CA ILE A 78 14.31 -4.14 -7.54
C ILE A 78 14.95 -5.02 -6.47
N PHE A 79 16.28 -5.11 -6.43
CA PHE A 79 16.99 -5.86 -5.40
C PHE A 79 16.67 -5.35 -3.98
N VAL A 80 16.70 -4.03 -3.78
CA VAL A 80 16.32 -3.40 -2.51
C VAL A 80 14.87 -3.72 -2.17
N SER A 81 13.94 -3.65 -3.14
CA SER A 81 12.51 -3.96 -2.92
C SER A 81 12.28 -5.42 -2.53
N ALA A 82 13.07 -6.37 -3.03
CA ALA A 82 12.98 -7.76 -2.62
C ALA A 82 13.41 -7.95 -1.16
N LYS A 83 14.55 -7.36 -0.78
CA LYS A 83 15.05 -7.40 0.61
C LYS A 83 14.18 -6.63 1.58
N PHE A 84 13.52 -5.60 1.08
CA PHE A 84 12.57 -4.79 1.82
C PHE A 84 11.33 -5.57 2.25
N LEU A 85 10.76 -6.38 1.36
CA LEU A 85 9.58 -7.20 1.68
C LEU A 85 9.88 -8.22 2.79
N GLU A 86 11.10 -8.77 2.82
CA GLU A 86 11.57 -9.61 3.93
C GLU A 86 11.66 -8.81 5.25
N GLY A 87 12.18 -7.58 5.20
CA GLY A 87 12.29 -6.70 6.37
C GLY A 87 10.95 -6.27 6.96
N LEU A 88 9.92 -6.09 6.13
CA LEU A 88 8.56 -5.74 6.57
C LEU A 88 7.98 -6.78 7.54
N ARG A 89 8.09 -8.06 7.18
CA ARG A 89 7.59 -9.16 8.02
C ARG A 89 8.30 -9.18 9.38
N GLY A 90 9.63 -9.06 9.37
CA GLY A 90 10.40 -8.99 10.60
C GLY A 90 9.96 -7.85 11.53
N LEU A 91 9.55 -6.72 10.97
CA LEU A 91 9.11 -5.56 11.75
C LEU A 91 7.71 -5.73 12.36
N VAL A 92 6.81 -6.40 11.63
CA VAL A 92 5.49 -6.80 12.12
C VAL A 92 5.60 -7.83 13.24
N ASP A 93 6.54 -8.77 13.11
CA ASP A 93 6.73 -9.87 14.04
C ASP A 93 7.49 -9.47 15.32
N ALA A 94 8.33 -8.42 15.25
CA ALA A 94 9.27 -8.04 16.31
C ALA A 94 8.65 -7.78 17.69
N ALA A 95 7.40 -7.32 17.77
CA ALA A 95 6.73 -7.08 19.05
C ALA A 95 5.22 -7.33 18.95
N PRO A 96 4.58 -8.03 19.89
CA PRO A 96 3.14 -8.27 19.85
C PRO A 96 2.33 -7.00 20.13
N THR A 97 1.20 -6.88 19.43
CA THR A 97 0.22 -5.81 19.61
C THR A 97 -0.83 -6.28 20.63
N GLY A 98 -0.67 -5.85 21.89
CA GLY A 98 -1.43 -6.40 23.02
C GLY A 98 -2.72 -5.64 23.31
N PHE A 99 -3.85 -6.36 23.36
CA PHE A 99 -5.15 -5.80 23.76
C PHE A 99 -5.82 -6.66 24.84
N SER A 100 -6.51 -6.02 25.79
CA SER A 100 -7.32 -6.72 26.80
C SER A 100 -8.55 -7.40 26.18
N SER A 101 -9.07 -6.84 25.08
CA SER A 101 -10.22 -7.37 24.36
C SER A 101 -10.10 -7.16 22.84
N ARG A 102 -10.90 -7.89 22.06
CA ARG A 102 -10.98 -7.71 20.59
C ARG A 102 -11.78 -6.49 20.15
N VAL A 103 -12.40 -5.76 21.06
CA VAL A 103 -13.32 -4.67 20.70
C VAL A 103 -12.62 -3.62 19.84
N ILE A 104 -11.40 -3.23 20.22
CA ILE A 104 -10.64 -2.21 19.49
C ILE A 104 -10.26 -2.68 18.08
N PRO A 105 -9.57 -3.81 17.88
CA PRO A 105 -9.32 -4.36 16.54
C PRO A 105 -10.60 -4.54 15.72
N ASP A 106 -11.67 -5.06 16.31
CA ASP A 106 -12.91 -5.33 15.59
C ASP A 106 -13.61 -4.05 15.12
N VAL A 107 -13.62 -3.00 15.93
CA VAL A 107 -14.16 -1.68 15.55
C VAL A 107 -13.33 -1.05 14.44
N LEU A 108 -12.00 -1.13 14.54
CA LEU A 108 -11.10 -0.59 13.52
C LEU A 108 -11.26 -1.34 12.18
N GLY A 109 -11.27 -2.68 12.20
CA GLY A 109 -11.48 -3.51 11.03
C GLY A 109 -12.85 -3.26 10.39
N LEU A 110 -13.89 -3.04 11.21
CA LEU A 110 -15.23 -2.71 10.72
C LEU A 110 -15.24 -1.34 10.05
N ALA A 111 -14.64 -0.33 10.68
CA ALA A 111 -14.56 1.02 10.12
C ALA A 111 -13.84 1.02 8.76
N LEU A 112 -12.74 0.27 8.64
CA LEU A 112 -12.01 0.08 7.38
C LEU A 112 -12.84 -0.66 6.33
N SER A 113 -13.61 -1.69 6.74
CA SER A 113 -14.51 -2.41 5.85
C SER A 113 -15.62 -1.52 5.31
N VAL A 114 -16.21 -0.68 6.16
CA VAL A 114 -17.20 0.32 5.74
C VAL A 114 -16.58 1.34 4.78
N ALA A 115 -15.37 1.83 5.08
CA ALA A 115 -14.64 2.72 4.18
C ALA A 115 -14.40 2.07 2.80
N ALA A 116 -14.02 0.78 2.76
CA ALA A 116 -13.85 0.04 1.51
C ALA A 116 -15.15 -0.02 0.69
N VAL A 117 -16.28 -0.32 1.34
CA VAL A 117 -17.60 -0.36 0.70
C VAL A 117 -18.01 1.02 0.18
N VAL A 118 -17.84 2.07 0.99
CA VAL A 118 -18.15 3.45 0.58
C VAL A 118 -17.30 3.86 -0.62
N SER A 119 -16.00 3.58 -0.60
CA SER A 119 -15.10 3.81 -1.74
C SER A 119 -15.53 3.04 -2.99
N ALA A 120 -15.98 1.79 -2.86
CA ALA A 120 -16.48 0.99 -3.98
C ALA A 120 -17.78 1.56 -4.56
N ILE A 121 -18.70 2.07 -3.73
CA ILE A 121 -19.92 2.75 -4.20
C ILE A 121 -19.55 4.04 -4.94
N LEU A 122 -18.66 4.87 -4.36
CA LEU A 122 -18.19 6.10 -4.99
C LEU A 122 -17.48 5.82 -6.31
N MET A 123 -16.69 4.75 -6.40
CA MET A 123 -16.08 4.28 -7.64
C MET A 123 -17.15 4.05 -8.73
N LEU A 124 -18.23 3.34 -8.43
CA LEU A 124 -19.31 3.11 -9.41
C LEU A 124 -19.99 4.42 -9.85
N VAL A 125 -20.22 5.35 -8.91
CA VAL A 125 -20.76 6.68 -9.23
C VAL A 125 -19.84 7.41 -10.20
N LYS A 126 -18.53 7.41 -9.94
CA LYS A 126 -17.53 8.06 -10.80
C LYS A 126 -17.40 7.41 -12.17
N LEU A 127 -17.56 6.08 -12.25
CA LEU A 127 -17.62 5.37 -13.51
C LEU A 127 -18.82 5.81 -14.36
N ILE A 128 -20.01 5.89 -13.76
CA ILE A 128 -21.24 6.34 -14.45
C ILE A 128 -21.13 7.79 -14.93
N GLN A 129 -20.45 8.64 -14.16
CA GLN A 129 -20.20 10.04 -14.51
C GLN A 129 -19.14 10.21 -15.62
N GLY A 130 -18.48 9.13 -16.05
CA GLY A 130 -17.39 9.19 -17.03
C GLY A 130 -16.10 9.82 -16.47
N GLU A 131 -15.98 9.98 -15.15
CA GLU A 131 -14.85 10.59 -14.49
C GLU A 131 -13.74 9.54 -14.22
N LEU A 132 -12.91 9.26 -15.22
CA LEU A 132 -11.90 8.19 -15.16
C LEU A 132 -10.89 8.36 -14.01
N ALA A 133 -10.35 9.55 -13.79
CA ALA A 133 -9.34 9.78 -12.74
C ALA A 133 -9.93 9.58 -11.33
N PRO A 134 -11.08 10.20 -10.96
CA PRO A 134 -11.78 9.89 -9.72
C PRO A 134 -12.19 8.41 -9.58
N PHE A 135 -12.61 7.76 -10.67
CA PHE A 135 -12.91 6.32 -10.68
C PHE A 135 -11.70 5.49 -10.24
N ILE A 136 -10.52 5.71 -10.85
CA ILE A 136 -9.30 4.98 -10.51
C ILE A 136 -8.90 5.23 -9.06
N SER A 137 -8.93 6.48 -8.60
CA SER A 137 -8.59 6.82 -7.22
C SER A 137 -9.50 6.11 -6.20
N MET A 138 -10.81 6.03 -6.49
CA MET A 138 -11.77 5.34 -5.63
C MET A 138 -11.62 3.82 -5.67
N LEU A 139 -11.25 3.24 -6.83
CA LEU A 139 -10.91 1.82 -6.95
C LEU A 139 -9.69 1.48 -6.08
N VAL A 140 -8.62 2.28 -6.18
CA VAL A 140 -7.41 2.09 -5.38
C VAL A 140 -7.73 2.22 -3.89
N ALA A 141 -8.50 3.24 -3.49
CA ALA A 141 -8.92 3.41 -2.11
C ALA A 141 -9.74 2.21 -1.60
N ALA A 142 -10.69 1.70 -2.39
CA ALA A 142 -11.49 0.53 -2.03
C ALA A 142 -10.62 -0.72 -1.79
N ILE A 143 -9.63 -0.97 -2.67
CA ILE A 143 -8.70 -2.09 -2.53
C ILE A 143 -7.83 -1.90 -1.28
N LEU A 144 -7.26 -0.72 -1.06
CA LEU A 144 -6.39 -0.46 0.10
C LEU A 144 -7.15 -0.57 1.42
N PHE A 145 -8.35 -0.02 1.52
CA PHE A 145 -9.18 -0.17 2.73
C PHE A 145 -9.58 -1.62 2.97
N TYR A 146 -9.87 -2.39 1.93
CA TYR A 146 -10.15 -3.82 2.06
C TYR A 146 -8.93 -4.59 2.60
N VAL A 147 -7.73 -4.30 2.09
CA VAL A 147 -6.49 -4.92 2.56
C VAL A 147 -6.17 -4.53 4.00
N LEU A 148 -6.34 -3.26 4.36
CA LEU A 148 -6.15 -2.78 5.74
C LEU A 148 -7.16 -3.44 6.69
N ALA A 149 -8.42 -3.55 6.30
CA ALA A 149 -9.44 -4.26 7.08
C ALA A 149 -9.03 -5.73 7.28
N SER A 150 -8.54 -6.36 6.21
CA SER A 150 -8.03 -7.74 6.26
C SER A 150 -6.88 -7.89 7.24
N ALA A 151 -5.92 -6.95 7.23
CA ALA A 151 -4.76 -6.99 8.10
C ALA A 151 -5.14 -6.83 9.58
N VAL A 152 -6.15 -6.00 9.87
CA VAL A 152 -6.63 -5.77 11.24
C VAL A 152 -7.44 -6.96 11.77
N TYR A 153 -8.21 -7.64 10.92
CA TYR A 153 -8.96 -8.83 11.33
C TYR A 153 -8.11 -10.09 11.45
N ASP A 154 -6.94 -10.10 10.84
CA ASP A 154 -5.99 -11.20 10.89
C ASP A 154 -4.95 -10.98 12.00
N ASP A 155 -5.11 -11.74 13.08
CA ASP A 155 -4.21 -11.62 14.23
C ASP A 155 -2.80 -12.11 13.89
N GLU A 156 -2.65 -13.05 12.96
CA GLU A 156 -1.35 -13.55 12.54
C GLU A 156 -0.63 -12.49 11.71
N ALA A 157 -1.34 -11.85 10.76
CA ALA A 157 -0.76 -10.83 9.90
C ALA A 157 -0.28 -9.58 10.64
N THR A 158 -0.84 -9.25 11.81
CA THR A 158 -0.43 -8.06 12.59
C THR A 158 0.09 -8.38 13.99
N ASN A 159 0.28 -9.66 14.29
CA ASN A 159 0.74 -10.18 15.58
C ASN A 159 -0.06 -9.59 16.75
N ILE A 160 -1.40 -9.70 16.67
CA ILE A 160 -2.32 -9.26 17.71
C ILE A 160 -2.38 -10.34 18.80
N GLN A 161 -2.23 -9.92 20.06
CA GLN A 161 -2.40 -10.80 21.21
C GLN A 161 -3.50 -10.24 22.11
N VAL A 162 -4.47 -11.10 22.43
CA VAL A 162 -5.61 -10.73 23.28
C VAL A 162 -5.48 -11.44 24.62
N GLY A 163 -5.50 -10.69 25.72
CA GLY A 163 -5.38 -11.29 27.05
C GLY A 163 -5.62 -10.30 28.19
N ASN A 164 -6.12 -10.79 29.31
CA ASN A 164 -6.45 -9.95 30.47
C ASN A 164 -5.22 -9.31 31.14
N GLN A 165 -4.01 -9.69 30.75
CA GLN A 165 -2.77 -9.12 31.29
C GLN A 165 -2.43 -7.71 30.76
N TYR A 166 -3.10 -7.23 29.71
CA TYR A 166 -2.78 -5.92 29.13
C TYR A 166 -3.51 -4.79 29.86
N SER A 167 -2.74 -3.80 30.32
CA SER A 167 -3.28 -2.62 30.99
C SER A 167 -3.88 -1.61 29.98
N PRO A 168 -4.83 -0.74 30.39
CA PRO A 168 -5.43 0.26 29.50
C PRO A 168 -4.40 1.18 28.80
N GLY A 169 -3.31 1.51 29.49
CA GLY A 169 -2.24 2.31 28.88
C GLY A 169 -1.40 1.53 27.84
N GLU A 170 -1.33 0.20 27.93
CA GLU A 170 -0.72 -0.62 26.86
C GLU A 170 -1.64 -0.73 25.66
N GLU A 171 -2.96 -0.82 25.87
CA GLU A 171 -3.93 -0.78 24.77
C GLU A 171 -3.85 0.54 24.00
N LEU A 172 -3.74 1.67 24.71
CA LEU A 172 -3.63 3.00 24.09
C LEU A 172 -2.41 3.12 23.17
N ILE A 173 -1.28 2.52 23.53
CA ILE A 173 -0.07 2.48 22.70
C ILE A 173 -0.20 1.43 21.58
N SER A 174 -0.96 0.36 21.83
CA SER A 174 -1.18 -0.71 20.86
C SER A 174 -2.09 -0.31 19.71
N ILE A 175 -2.98 0.68 19.88
CA ILE A 175 -3.82 1.24 18.80
C ILE A 175 -2.97 1.80 17.64
N PRO A 176 -2.09 2.81 17.85
CA PRO A 176 -1.27 3.34 16.76
C PRO A 176 -0.26 2.31 16.25
N LEU A 177 0.24 1.41 17.10
CA LEU A 177 1.10 0.30 16.65
C LEU A 177 0.35 -0.66 15.71
N LEU A 178 -0.91 -0.99 16.01
CA LEU A 178 -1.76 -1.80 15.12
C LEU A 178 -1.95 -1.11 13.76
N ALA A 179 -2.23 0.19 13.75
CA ALA A 179 -2.38 0.95 12.52
C ALA A 179 -1.08 0.94 11.69
N VAL A 180 0.07 1.19 12.33
CA VAL A 180 1.40 1.11 11.72
C VAL A 180 1.63 -0.26 11.09
N LYS A 181 1.35 -1.35 11.81
CA LYS A 181 1.51 -2.71 11.28
C LYS A 181 0.56 -3.04 10.15
N ALA A 182 -0.71 -2.64 10.25
CA ALA A 182 -1.67 -2.83 9.17
C ALA A 182 -1.19 -2.11 7.88
N ILE A 183 -0.61 -0.91 8.01
CA ILE A 183 0.00 -0.21 6.87
C ILE A 183 1.21 -0.98 6.33
N LEU A 184 2.08 -1.52 7.20
CA LEU A 184 3.22 -2.36 6.76
C LEU A 184 2.74 -3.59 5.97
N VAL A 185 1.66 -4.23 6.39
CA VAL A 185 1.04 -5.37 5.68
C VAL A 185 0.42 -4.94 4.35
N ALA A 186 -0.14 -3.74 4.27
CA ALA A 186 -0.73 -3.20 3.04
C ALA A 186 0.31 -2.65 2.04
N LEU A 187 1.53 -2.37 2.49
CA LEU A 187 2.58 -1.73 1.71
C LEU A 187 3.00 -2.52 0.45
N PRO A 188 3.14 -3.86 0.48
CA PRO A 188 3.42 -4.65 -0.72
C PRO A 188 2.30 -4.51 -1.76
N VAL A 189 1.05 -4.47 -1.31
CA VAL A 189 -0.12 -4.34 -2.20
C VAL A 189 -0.15 -2.98 -2.85
N SER A 190 0.07 -1.91 -2.08
CA SER A 190 0.12 -0.55 -2.63
C SER A 190 1.25 -0.41 -3.65
N PHE A 191 2.42 -1.00 -3.38
CA PHE A 191 3.54 -1.06 -4.32
C PHE A 191 3.17 -1.77 -5.62
N GLY A 192 2.50 -2.91 -5.54
CA GLY A 192 2.05 -3.65 -6.72
C GLY A 192 1.02 -2.87 -7.56
N ILE A 193 0.05 -2.22 -6.92
CA ILE A 193 -0.95 -1.36 -7.59
C ILE A 193 -0.28 -0.19 -8.29
N LEU A 194 0.63 0.51 -7.61
CA LEU A 194 1.36 1.64 -8.16
C LEU A 194 2.26 1.24 -9.34
N SER A 195 2.94 0.10 -9.22
CA SER A 195 3.75 -0.46 -10.30
C SER A 195 2.90 -0.78 -11.53
N LEU A 196 1.74 -1.43 -11.34
CA LEU A 196 0.81 -1.75 -12.43
C LEU A 196 0.25 -0.48 -13.09
N GLY A 197 -0.15 0.51 -12.28
CA GLY A 197 -0.62 1.80 -12.79
C GLY A 197 0.44 2.50 -13.64
N THR A 198 1.71 2.43 -13.22
CA THR A 198 2.83 3.01 -13.96
C THR A 198 3.09 2.28 -15.28
N LEU A 199 2.96 0.94 -15.30
CA LEU A 199 3.09 0.16 -16.53
C LEU A 199 2.00 0.50 -17.54
N ILE A 200 0.74 0.51 -17.11
CA ILE A 200 -0.40 0.86 -17.96
C ILE A 200 -0.20 2.27 -18.54
N PHE A 201 0.25 3.21 -17.70
CA PHE A 201 0.55 4.58 -18.11
C PHE A 201 1.64 4.64 -19.18
N GLN A 202 2.75 3.92 -19.01
CA GLN A 202 3.82 3.90 -20.00
C GLN A 202 3.40 3.27 -21.33
N ILE A 203 2.62 2.18 -21.30
CA ILE A 203 2.08 1.56 -22.50
C ILE A 203 1.21 2.55 -23.27
N TYR A 204 0.32 3.26 -22.56
CA TYR A 204 -0.54 4.28 -23.16
C TYR A 204 0.28 5.45 -23.74
N ALA A 205 1.32 5.90 -23.03
CA ALA A 205 2.22 6.95 -23.49
C ALA A 205 2.97 6.57 -24.78
N LEU A 206 3.41 5.32 -24.89
CA LEU A 206 4.07 4.80 -26.09
C LEU A 206 3.12 4.60 -27.28
N ALA A 207 1.84 4.34 -27.02
CA ALA A 207 0.83 4.12 -28.04
C ALA A 207 0.20 5.42 -28.58
N SER A 208 0.32 6.53 -27.85
CA SER A 208 -0.32 7.81 -28.19
C SER A 208 0.59 8.69 -29.07
N PRO A 209 0.18 9.06 -30.30
CA PRO A 209 0.99 9.88 -31.22
C PRO A 209 1.33 11.27 -30.70
N ASP A 210 0.46 11.84 -29.86
CA ASP A 210 0.57 13.25 -29.45
C ASP A 210 1.35 13.47 -28.16
N GLY A 211 1.62 12.42 -27.35
CA GLY A 211 2.44 12.45 -26.12
C GLY A 211 2.08 13.47 -25.01
N GLY A 212 1.27 14.49 -25.31
CA GLY A 212 1.16 15.75 -24.57
C GLY A 212 -0.08 15.85 -23.70
N MET A 213 -1.17 15.12 -24.00
CA MET A 213 -2.33 15.01 -23.10
C MET A 213 -1.98 14.32 -21.77
N LEU A 214 -0.81 13.68 -21.68
CA LEU A 214 -0.33 12.93 -20.52
C LEU A 214 0.33 13.81 -19.45
N LEU A 215 0.93 14.95 -19.81
CA LEU A 215 1.49 15.91 -18.85
C LEU A 215 0.40 16.52 -17.95
N SER A 216 -0.80 16.72 -18.51
CA SER A 216 -1.96 17.31 -17.81
C SER A 216 -2.59 16.39 -16.75
N TYR A 217 -2.42 15.07 -16.84
CA TYR A 217 -2.88 14.15 -15.78
C TYR A 217 -1.88 14.04 -14.62
N MET A 218 -0.62 14.40 -14.83
CA MET A 218 0.44 14.32 -13.82
C MET A 218 0.60 15.61 -12.98
N SER A 219 -0.05 16.71 -13.36
CA SER A 219 -0.13 17.92 -12.52
C SER A 219 -0.94 17.73 -11.23
N VAL A 220 -1.53 16.53 -11.05
CA VAL A 220 -2.32 16.16 -9.87
C VAL A 220 -1.44 15.81 -8.66
N LEU A 221 -0.13 15.59 -8.84
CA LEU A 221 0.83 15.41 -7.73
C LEU A 221 1.65 16.70 -7.51
N PRO A 222 1.36 17.47 -6.42
CA PRO A 222 2.09 18.69 -6.11
C PRO A 222 3.59 18.39 -5.96
N GLY A 223 4.44 19.09 -6.74
CA GLY A 223 5.90 18.97 -6.68
C GLY A 223 6.56 18.07 -7.73
N MET A 224 5.79 17.30 -8.53
CA MET A 224 6.35 16.42 -9.58
C MET A 224 6.49 17.09 -10.95
N SER A 225 6.00 18.32 -11.11
CA SER A 225 6.05 19.08 -12.38
C SER A 225 7.46 19.29 -12.92
N TRP A 226 8.48 19.37 -12.04
CA TRP A 226 9.88 19.54 -12.43
C TRP A 226 10.52 18.26 -13.01
N LEU A 227 10.10 17.07 -12.56
CA LEU A 227 10.60 15.79 -13.10
C LEU A 227 10.07 15.57 -14.53
N ILE A 228 8.85 16.02 -14.76
CA ILE A 228 8.17 15.89 -16.04
C ILE A 228 8.79 16.85 -17.07
N SER A 229 9.22 18.06 -16.67
CA SER A 229 9.87 19.02 -17.57
C SER A 229 11.29 18.62 -18.00
N MET A 230 11.96 17.72 -17.28
CA MET A 230 13.30 17.20 -17.65
C MET A 230 13.25 15.98 -18.59
N GLY A 231 12.10 15.65 -19.20
CA GLY A 231 11.99 14.50 -20.12
C GLY A 231 12.07 13.14 -19.42
N SER A 232 11.90 13.12 -18.09
CA SER A 232 12.23 11.96 -17.25
C SER A 232 11.01 11.10 -16.87
N MET A 233 10.13 10.80 -17.82
CA MET A 233 9.01 9.87 -17.56
C MET A 233 9.47 8.48 -17.06
N ALA A 234 10.73 8.12 -17.33
CA ALA A 234 11.39 6.93 -16.79
C ALA A 234 11.79 7.05 -15.29
N LEU A 235 11.93 8.26 -14.73
CA LEU A 235 12.29 8.45 -13.31
C LEU A 235 11.12 8.26 -12.36
N ILE A 236 9.88 8.57 -12.76
CA ILE A 236 8.69 8.38 -11.91
C ILE A 236 8.60 6.94 -11.35
N PRO A 237 8.69 5.89 -12.18
CA PRO A 237 8.67 4.52 -11.67
C PRO A 237 9.92 4.12 -10.86
N ILE A 238 11.07 4.72 -11.14
CA ILE A 238 12.30 4.52 -10.36
C ILE A 238 12.19 5.13 -8.98
N LEU A 239 11.53 6.29 -8.88
CA LEU A 239 11.31 6.94 -7.60
C LEU A 239 10.28 6.20 -6.75
N LEU A 240 9.53 5.27 -7.31
CA LEU A 240 8.45 4.58 -6.62
C LEU A 240 8.96 3.57 -5.57
N PRO A 241 9.92 2.67 -5.87
CA PRO A 241 10.62 1.90 -4.85
C PRO A 241 11.33 2.76 -3.80
N LEU A 242 11.94 3.87 -4.22
CA LEU A 242 12.60 4.80 -3.29
C LEU A 242 11.58 5.46 -2.33
N TYR A 243 10.44 5.88 -2.86
CA TYR A 243 9.33 6.41 -2.08
C TYR A 243 8.79 5.37 -1.09
N SER A 244 8.53 4.14 -1.54
CA SER A 244 8.11 3.04 -0.67
C SER A 244 9.14 2.77 0.43
N TYR A 245 10.44 2.84 0.12
CA TYR A 245 11.52 2.70 1.09
C TYR A 245 11.52 3.82 2.14
N VAL A 246 11.36 5.08 1.71
CA VAL A 246 11.26 6.23 2.62
C VAL A 246 10.03 6.11 3.54
N VAL A 247 8.88 5.77 2.97
CA VAL A 247 7.64 5.53 3.73
C VAL A 247 7.85 4.45 4.77
N PHE A 248 8.51 3.35 4.42
CA PHE A 248 8.87 2.32 5.39
C PHE A 248 9.86 2.77 6.44
N LEU A 249 10.88 3.56 6.12
CA LEU A 249 11.79 4.07 7.15
C LEU A 249 11.03 4.89 8.18
N ILE A 250 10.10 5.74 7.71
CA ILE A 250 9.22 6.53 8.58
C ILE A 250 8.34 5.61 9.44
N ILE A 251 7.66 4.64 8.81
CA ILE A 251 6.76 3.72 9.53
C ILE A 251 7.53 2.82 10.50
N SER A 252 8.73 2.37 10.12
CA SER A 252 9.60 1.54 10.96
C SER A 252 10.14 2.30 12.15
N PHE A 253 10.49 3.57 11.95
CA PHE A 253 10.84 4.46 13.04
C PHE A 253 9.68 4.65 14.02
N LEU A 254 8.47 4.89 13.51
CA LEU A 254 7.26 5.00 14.34
C LEU A 254 6.98 3.68 15.09
N ALA A 255 7.07 2.53 14.42
CA ALA A 255 6.95 1.22 15.06
C ALA A 255 7.98 1.06 16.18
N GLY A 256 9.25 1.42 15.92
CA GLY A 256 10.33 1.38 16.89
C GLY A 256 10.08 2.26 18.12
N ILE A 257 9.51 3.46 17.94
CA ILE A 257 9.10 4.33 19.05
C ILE A 257 8.04 3.62 19.91
N PHE A 258 6.97 3.11 19.31
CA PHE A 258 5.88 2.47 20.06
C PHE A 258 6.34 1.19 20.76
N GLN A 259 7.17 0.38 20.09
CA GLN A 259 7.78 -0.81 20.67
C GLN A 259 8.70 -0.46 21.85
N GLY A 260 9.51 0.60 21.71
CA GLY A 260 10.35 1.13 22.79
C GLY A 260 9.52 1.53 24.01
N LEU A 261 8.43 2.29 23.81
CA LEU A 261 7.52 2.71 24.87
C LEU A 261 6.85 1.52 25.58
N LEU A 262 6.38 0.52 24.82
CA LEU A 262 5.81 -0.71 25.40
C LEU A 262 6.86 -1.48 26.22
N SER A 263 8.10 -1.54 25.73
CA SER A 263 9.18 -2.26 26.42
C SER A 263 9.57 -1.62 27.76
N LEU A 264 9.55 -0.29 27.84
CA LEU A 264 9.83 0.45 29.08
C LEU A 264 8.75 0.18 30.13
N LYS A 265 7.49 0.19 29.72
CA LYS A 265 6.35 -0.02 30.61
C LYS A 265 6.28 -1.46 31.15
N ARG A 266 6.67 -2.46 30.36
CA ARG A 266 6.68 -3.87 30.83
C ARG A 266 7.79 -4.17 31.84
N LYS A 267 8.81 -3.32 31.92
CA LYS A 267 9.92 -3.46 32.88
C LYS A 267 9.68 -2.69 34.19
N SER A 268 8.70 -1.79 34.23
CA SER A 268 8.28 -1.03 35.42
C SER A 268 7.18 -1.75 36.17
#